data_AF-A0A661NYF2-F1
#
_entry.id   AF-A0A661NYF2-F1
#
_cell.length_a   1.000
_cell.length_b   1.000
_cell.length_c   1.000
_cell.angle_alpha   90.00
_cell.angle_beta   90.00
_cell.angle_gamma   90.00
#
_symmetry.space_group_name_H-M   'P 1'
#
loop_
_entity.id
_entity.type
_entity.pdbx_description
1 polymer ?
#
loop_
_entity_poly.entity_id
_entity_poly.type
_entity_poly.pdbx_seq_one_letter_code
_entity_poly.pdbx_strand_id
1 'polypeptide(L)'
;MESREIENRVEPRRRCDIYLNKFMGEEPFMVRADNISRTGIYLHKLIEPDLPDGTVVSLEFQLPGSEEVIWARGAVVREGQFWGAGGVGIFFTILPLRYRELIDSYVSSN
;
A
#
# COMPACT_ATOMS: atom_id res chain seq x y z
N MET A 1 25.33 5.20 -15.28
CA MET A 1 25.71 4.12 -14.34
C MET A 1 24.46 3.84 -13.54
N GLU A 2 23.62 2.90 -13.99
CA GLU A 2 22.41 2.53 -13.24
C GLU A 2 22.85 1.92 -11.92
N SER A 3 22.58 2.61 -10.82
CA SER A 3 22.65 2.04 -9.49
C SER A 3 21.70 0.84 -9.46
N ARG A 4 22.25 -0.38 -9.46
CA ARG A 4 21.49 -1.56 -9.06
C ARG A 4 21.02 -1.31 -7.64
N GLU A 5 19.74 -1.00 -7.46
CA GLU A 5 19.12 -0.99 -6.13
C GLU A 5 19.41 -2.37 -5.52
N ILE A 6 20.20 -2.40 -4.44
CA ILE A 6 20.39 -3.62 -3.66
C ILE A 6 19.01 -3.97 -3.10
N GLU A 7 18.49 -5.14 -3.46
CA GLU A 7 17.23 -5.65 -2.96
C GLU A 7 17.36 -5.89 -1.45
N ASN A 8 16.87 -4.95 -0.65
CA ASN A 8 16.89 -4.98 0.81
C ASN A 8 15.53 -5.40 1.40
N ARG A 9 14.56 -5.80 0.57
CA ARG A 9 13.25 -6.23 1.05
C ARG A 9 13.35 -7.59 1.69
N VAL A 10 12.79 -7.70 2.89
CA VAL A 10 12.73 -8.94 3.67
C VAL A 10 11.47 -9.75 3.34
N GLU A 11 10.40 -9.10 2.87
CA GLU A 11 9.10 -9.74 2.59
C GLU A 11 8.76 -9.78 1.10
N PRO A 12 8.16 -10.89 0.62
CA PRO A 12 7.64 -10.97 -0.73
C PRO A 12 6.48 -9.99 -0.95
N ARG A 13 6.35 -9.52 -2.19
CA ARG A 13 5.27 -8.64 -2.63
C ARG A 13 4.59 -9.25 -3.85
N ARG A 14 3.26 -9.20 -3.89
CA ARG A 14 2.47 -9.55 -5.07
C ARG A 14 1.97 -8.28 -5.75
N ARG A 15 1.97 -8.28 -7.09
CA ARG A 15 1.27 -7.25 -7.87
C ARG A 15 -0.21 -7.22 -7.44
N CYS A 16 -0.70 -6.04 -7.12
CA CYS A 16 -2.06 -5.84 -6.69
C CYS A 16 -2.55 -4.55 -7.34
N ASP A 17 -3.46 -4.67 -8.30
CA ASP A 17 -3.91 -3.58 -9.13
C ASP A 17 -5.39 -3.29 -8.85
N ILE A 18 -5.61 -2.48 -7.82
CA ILE A 18 -6.94 -2.11 -7.34
C ILE A 18 -6.99 -0.61 -7.06
N TYR A 19 -8.19 -0.03 -7.19
CA TYR A 19 -8.49 1.25 -6.60
C TYR A 19 -8.92 1.06 -5.14
N LEU A 20 -8.49 1.98 -4.28
CA LEU A 20 -8.84 1.96 -2.87
C LEU A 20 -9.00 3.36 -2.31
N ASN A 21 -9.66 3.42 -1.15
CA ASN A 21 -9.79 4.64 -0.37
C ASN A 21 -8.61 4.78 0.58
N LYS A 22 -7.94 5.92 0.51
CA LYS A 22 -6.98 6.38 1.52
C LYS A 22 -7.56 7.58 2.23
N PHE A 23 -7.68 7.50 3.55
CA PHE A 23 -8.18 8.58 4.37
C PHE A 23 -7.02 9.35 4.98
N MET A 24 -7.04 10.66 4.79
CA MET A 24 -6.15 11.63 5.46
C MET A 24 -6.99 12.47 6.41
N GLY A 25 -6.98 12.10 7.69
CA GLY A 25 -8.00 12.59 8.63
C GLY A 25 -9.36 11.99 8.26
N GLU A 26 -10.35 12.85 7.98
CA GLU A 26 -11.71 12.46 7.60
C GLU A 26 -11.94 12.46 6.08
N GLU A 27 -10.98 12.96 5.30
CA GLU A 27 -11.13 13.12 3.85
C GLU A 27 -10.66 11.87 3.08
N PRO A 28 -11.50 11.26 2.23
CA PRO A 28 -11.13 10.13 1.39
C PRO A 28 -10.48 10.56 0.08
N PHE A 29 -9.39 9.89 -0.28
CA PHE A 29 -8.70 10.04 -1.56
C PHE A 29 -8.63 8.69 -2.26
N MET A 30 -9.05 8.66 -3.52
CA MET A 30 -8.91 7.47 -4.35
C MET A 30 -7.47 7.36 -4.83
N VAL A 31 -6.89 6.19 -4.62
CA VAL A 31 -5.52 5.85 -5.02
C VAL A 31 -5.49 4.45 -5.62
N ARG A 32 -4.42 4.13 -6.36
CA ARG A 32 -4.26 2.83 -7.01
C ARG A 32 -3.12 2.06 -6.37
N ALA A 33 -3.36 0.83 -5.97
CA ALA A 33 -2.29 -0.05 -5.53
C ALA A 33 -1.44 -0.52 -6.71
N ASP A 34 -0.15 -0.71 -6.45
CA ASP A 34 0.81 -1.29 -7.40
C ASP A 34 1.19 -2.72 -7.00
N ASN A 35 1.45 -2.89 -5.70
CA ASN A 35 1.84 -4.14 -5.07
C ASN A 35 1.56 -4.09 -3.57
N ILE A 36 1.40 -5.26 -2.96
CA ILE A 36 1.15 -5.44 -1.54
C ILE A 36 2.02 -6.57 -0.97
N SER A 37 2.47 -6.41 0.27
CA SER A 37 3.04 -7.45 1.14
C SER A 37 2.25 -7.55 2.44
N ARG A 38 2.60 -8.54 3.26
CA ARG A 38 2.05 -8.72 4.61
C ARG A 38 2.21 -7.47 5.50
N THR A 39 3.28 -6.70 5.32
CA THR A 39 3.61 -5.51 6.12
C THR A 39 3.30 -4.17 5.47
N GLY A 40 3.00 -4.11 4.18
CA GLY A 40 2.79 -2.81 3.55
C GLY A 40 2.27 -2.87 2.13
N ILE A 41 1.98 -1.69 1.58
CA ILE A 41 1.43 -1.51 0.24
C ILE A 41 2.15 -0.35 -0.44
N TYR A 42 2.34 -0.45 -1.75
CA TYR A 42 2.79 0.66 -2.58
C TYR A 42 1.63 1.20 -3.40
N LEU A 43 1.45 2.52 -3.39
CA LEU A 43 0.35 3.20 -4.04
C LEU A 43 0.87 4.21 -5.05
N HIS A 44 0.13 4.39 -6.13
CA HIS A 44 0.25 5.54 -7.03
C HIS A 44 -0.74 6.61 -6.58
N LYS A 45 -0.23 7.83 -6.38
CA LYS A 45 -1.01 9.03 -6.09
C LYS A 45 -1.81 9.40 -7.35
N LEU A 46 -3.08 9.81 -7.19
CA LEU A 46 -3.92 10.30 -8.29
C LEU A 46 -4.11 11.81 -8.18
N ILE A 47 -5.08 12.26 -7.39
CA ILE A 47 -5.34 13.67 -7.08
C ILE A 47 -5.43 13.77 -5.56
N GLU A 48 -4.31 14.07 -4.93
CA GLU A 48 -4.22 14.17 -3.47
C GLU A 48 -3.08 15.09 -3.03
N PRO A 49 -3.15 15.65 -1.80
CA PRO A 49 -2.05 16.38 -1.19
C PRO A 49 -0.74 15.59 -1.12
N ASP A 50 0.39 16.30 -1.09
CA ASP A 50 1.68 15.72 -0.76
C ASP A 50 1.70 15.18 0.68
N LEU A 51 2.45 14.09 0.88
CA LEU A 51 2.41 13.28 2.08
C LEU A 51 3.82 13.20 2.67
N PRO A 52 4.16 14.03 3.67
CA PRO A 52 5.44 13.93 4.34
C PRO A 52 5.71 12.52 4.87
N ASP A 53 6.98 12.11 4.89
CA ASP A 53 7.40 10.88 5.54
C ASP A 53 6.92 10.83 7.00
N GLY A 54 6.45 9.65 7.43
CA GLY A 54 5.86 9.44 8.74
C GLY A 54 4.38 9.85 8.85
N THR A 55 3.77 10.44 7.81
CA THR A 55 2.33 10.74 7.82
C THR A 55 1.54 9.46 7.99
N VAL A 56 0.57 9.50 8.92
CA VAL A 56 -0.29 8.35 9.23
C VAL A 56 -1.60 8.47 8.47
N VAL A 57 -1.95 7.42 7.74
CA VAL A 57 -3.15 7.33 6.92
C VAL A 57 -3.95 6.07 7.27
N SER A 58 -5.24 6.10 6.96
CA SER A 58 -6.08 4.90 7.00
C SER A 58 -6.40 4.45 5.59
N LEU A 59 -6.50 3.14 5.38
CA LEU A 59 -6.76 2.51 4.10
C LEU A 59 -7.97 1.60 4.24
N GLU A 60 -8.83 1.65 3.23
CA GLU A 60 -9.97 0.74 3.06
C GLU A 60 -9.90 0.15 1.65
N PHE A 61 -9.80 -1.17 1.56
CA PHE A 61 -9.69 -1.87 0.28
C PHE A 61 -10.16 -3.31 0.35
N GLN A 62 -10.44 -3.89 -0.82
CA GLN A 62 -10.71 -5.32 -0.99
C GLN A 62 -9.62 -5.92 -1.87
N LEU A 63 -9.15 -7.11 -1.54
CA LEU A 63 -8.22 -7.84 -2.41
C LEU A 63 -8.99 -8.50 -3.57
N PRO A 64 -8.38 -8.64 -4.76
CA PRO A 64 -8.99 -9.39 -5.85
C PRO A 64 -9.40 -10.80 -5.43
N GLY A 65 -10.66 -11.16 -5.70
CA GLY A 65 -11.22 -12.46 -5.33
C GLY A 65 -11.66 -12.59 -3.87
N SER A 66 -11.56 -11.53 -3.07
CA SER A 66 -12.09 -11.45 -1.71
C SER A 66 -13.25 -10.47 -1.63
N GLU A 67 -14.34 -10.86 -0.97
CA GLU A 67 -15.45 -9.95 -0.64
C GLU A 67 -15.20 -9.18 0.66
N GLU A 68 -14.17 -9.56 1.42
CA GLU A 68 -13.86 -8.95 2.72
C GLU A 68 -13.16 -7.60 2.57
N VAL A 69 -13.76 -6.56 3.17
CA VAL A 69 -13.18 -5.21 3.24
C VAL A 69 -12.12 -5.18 4.33
N ILE A 70 -10.89 -4.82 3.94
CA ILE A 70 -9.74 -4.66 4.82
C ILE A 70 -9.63 -3.20 5.23
N TRP A 71 -9.56 -3.00 6.55
CA TRP A 71 -9.17 -1.73 7.15
C TRP A 71 -7.76 -1.82 7.72
N ALA A 72 -6.91 -0.88 7.32
CA ALA A 72 -5.54 -0.80 7.80
C ALA A 72 -5.17 0.63 8.15
N ARG A 73 -4.35 0.81 9.18
CA ARG A 73 -3.64 2.07 9.43
C ARG A 73 -2.19 1.89 9.02
N GLY A 74 -1.61 2.89 8.39
CA GLY A 74 -0.21 2.82 7.98
C GLY A 74 0.49 4.16 8.03
N ALA A 75 1.82 4.10 8.08
CA ALA A 75 2.71 5.25 8.02
C ALA A 75 3.40 5.28 6.65
N VAL A 76 3.53 6.48 6.09
CA VAL A 76 4.34 6.72 4.89
C VAL A 76 5.81 6.50 5.24
N VAL A 77 6.49 5.61 4.51
CA VAL A 77 7.90 5.26 4.76
C VAL A 77 8.82 5.53 3.58
N ARG A 78 8.25 5.84 2.41
CA ARG A 78 8.99 6.19 1.21
C ARG A 78 8.09 6.97 0.27
N GLU A 79 8.54 8.12 -0.19
CA GLU A 79 8.02 8.73 -1.41
C GLU A 79 8.80 8.23 -2.63
N GLY A 80 8.11 8.11 -3.76
CA GLY A 80 8.70 7.74 -5.04
C GLY A 80 8.04 8.50 -6.18
N GLN A 81 8.68 8.48 -7.34
CA GLN A 81 8.05 8.86 -8.60
C GLN A 81 8.21 7.71 -9.58
N PHE A 82 7.11 7.31 -10.22
CA PHE A 82 7.12 6.26 -11.23
C PHE A 82 6.28 6.71 -12.43
N TRP A 83 6.89 6.76 -13.61
CA TRP A 83 6.27 7.26 -14.85
C TRP A 83 5.59 8.64 -14.73
N GLY A 84 6.16 9.54 -13.93
CA GLY A 84 5.62 10.89 -13.71
C GLY A 84 4.44 10.96 -12.73
N ALA A 85 3.96 9.84 -12.20
CA ALA A 85 3.04 9.82 -11.08
C ALA A 85 3.82 9.74 -9.76
N GLY A 86 3.41 10.53 -8.77
CA GLY A 86 3.87 10.35 -7.40
C GLY A 86 3.46 8.96 -6.91
N GLY A 87 4.32 8.30 -6.16
CA GLY A 87 4.04 7.05 -5.50
C GLY A 87 4.43 7.09 -4.04
N VAL A 88 3.81 6.25 -3.24
CA VAL A 88 4.02 6.21 -1.80
C VAL A 88 4.04 4.78 -1.28
N GLY A 89 5.08 4.45 -0.54
CA GLY A 89 5.17 3.22 0.24
C GLY A 89 4.58 3.44 1.62
N ILE A 90 3.61 2.60 1.98
CA ILE A 90 2.96 2.62 3.29
C ILE A 90 3.31 1.34 4.04
N PHE A 91 3.78 1.49 5.27
CA PHE A 91 3.95 0.40 6.23
C PHE A 91 2.73 0.30 7.14
N PHE A 92 2.13 -0.88 7.27
CA PHE A 92 0.97 -1.10 8.12
C PHE A 92 1.35 -1.05 9.60
N THR A 93 0.84 -0.06 10.32
CA THR A 93 1.03 0.11 11.76
C THR A 93 -0.09 -0.56 12.56
N ILE A 94 -1.32 -0.59 12.02
CA ILE A 94 -2.44 -1.32 12.60
C ILE A 94 -3.09 -2.15 11.50
N LEU A 95 -3.09 -3.47 11.70
CA LEU A 95 -3.72 -4.43 10.81
C LEU A 95 -4.20 -5.62 11.67
N PRO A 96 -5.52 -5.85 11.81
CA PRO A 96 -6.07 -7.03 12.45
C PRO A 96 -5.45 -8.33 11.92
N LEU A 97 -5.24 -9.31 12.80
CA LEU A 97 -4.57 -10.57 12.46
C LEU A 97 -5.25 -11.28 11.28
N ARG A 98 -6.58 -11.33 11.28
CA ARG A 98 -7.39 -11.90 10.19
C ARG A 98 -7.08 -11.26 8.83
N TYR A 99 -7.00 -9.94 8.75
CA TYR A 99 -6.66 -9.25 7.50
C TYR A 99 -5.21 -9.49 7.10
N ARG A 100 -4.30 -9.63 8.07
CA ARG A 100 -2.91 -10.01 7.81
C ARG A 100 -2.81 -11.40 7.19
N GLU A 101 -3.57 -12.38 7.67
CA GLU A 101 -3.65 -13.74 7.10
C GLU A 101 -4.28 -13.74 5.70
N LEU A 102 -5.29 -12.90 5.48
CA LEU A 102 -5.94 -12.73 4.18
C LEU A 102 -4.97 -12.13 3.15
N ILE A 103 -4.19 -11.12 3.52
CA ILE A 103 -3.13 -10.56 2.69
C ILE A 103 -2.02 -11.60 2.44
N ASP A 104 -1.60 -12.33 3.47
CA ASP A 104 -0.54 -13.34 3.34
C ASP A 104 -0.94 -14.47 2.37
N SER A 105 -2.20 -14.91 2.44
CA SER A 105 -2.79 -15.87 1.51
C SER A 105 -2.86 -15.33 0.08
N TYR A 106 -3.24 -14.06 -0.08
CA TYR A 106 -3.22 -13.40 -1.38
C TYR A 106 -1.81 -13.26 -1.94
N VAL A 107 -0.82 -12.89 -1.13
CA VAL A 107 0.58 -12.75 -1.57
C VAL A 107 1.18 -14.10 -1.96
N SER A 108 0.81 -15.17 -1.26
CA SER A 108 1.34 -16.53 -1.46
C SER A 108 0.63 -17.34 -2.55
N SER A 109 -0.53 -16.89 -3.04
CA SER A 109 -1.21 -17.55 -4.15
C SER A 109 -0.56 -17.16 -5.48
N ASN A 110 -0.28 -18.16 -6.32
CA ASN A 110 0.23 -17.95 -7.69
C ASN A 110 -0.79 -17.21 -8.53
#